data_AF-Q8R1W1-F1
#
_entry.id   AF-Q8R1W1-F1
#
_cell.length_a   1.000
_cell.length_b   1.000
_cell.length_c   1.000
_cell.angle_alpha   90.00
_cell.angle_beta   90.00
_cell.angle_gamma   90.00
#
_symmetry.space_group_name_H-M   'P 1'
#
loop_
_entity.id
_entity.type
_entity.pdbx_description
1 polymer ?
#
loop_
_entity_poly.entity_id
_entity_poly.type
_entity_poly.pdbx_seq_one_letter_code
_entity_poly.pdbx_strand_id
1 'polypeptide(L)'
;MGSRIKQNPETTVTSYLPWFEVFYKLLNILADYTTKRQESQWNELLETLHRLPIPDPGVSVHLSVHSYFTVPDSRELPSIPENRNLTEYFVAVDVNNMLHLYASMLYERRILIICSKLSTLTACIHGSAAMLYPMYWQHVYIPVLPPHLLDYCCAPMPYLIGIHLSLMEKVRNMALDDVVILNVDTTQSLCPICASSTTLHAPELYTSQAFWDPSSIPRASICT
;
A
#
# COMPACT_ATOMS: atom_id res chain seq x y z
N MET A 1 11.50 17.08 21.46
CA MET A 1 11.65 17.44 20.03
C MET A 1 10.26 17.80 19.51
N GLY A 2 10.09 19.04 19.06
CA GLY A 2 8.76 19.65 18.87
C GLY A 2 8.00 19.11 17.67
N SER A 3 6.81 18.56 17.93
CA SER A 3 5.78 18.32 16.93
C SER A 3 5.09 19.64 16.61
N ARG A 4 5.25 20.14 15.39
CA ARG A 4 4.59 21.36 14.90
C ARG A 4 3.27 20.96 14.24
N ILE A 5 2.15 21.20 14.91
CA ILE A 5 0.81 20.93 14.38
C ILE A 5 0.29 22.23 13.73
N LYS A 6 0.12 22.23 12.40
CA LYS A 6 -0.61 23.29 11.70
C LYS A 6 -2.11 23.02 11.83
N GLN A 7 -2.89 24.00 12.27
CA GLN A 7 -4.35 24.00 12.13
C GLN A 7 -4.70 24.07 10.63
N ASN A 8 -4.82 22.89 10.03
CA ASN A 8 -5.49 22.67 8.75
C ASN A 8 -6.69 21.73 9.05
N PRO A 9 -7.69 21.61 8.16
CA PRO A 9 -8.82 20.69 8.38
C PRO A 9 -8.41 19.21 8.48
N GLU A 10 -7.14 18.88 8.25
CA GLU A 10 -6.58 17.54 8.36
C GLU A 10 -5.75 17.42 9.65
N THR A 11 -6.31 16.75 10.66
CA THR A 11 -5.58 16.46 11.91
C THR A 11 -4.57 15.35 11.65
N THR A 12 -3.27 15.64 11.82
CA THR A 12 -2.20 14.66 11.64
C THR A 12 -1.37 14.53 12.91
N VAL A 13 -1.05 13.30 13.31
CA VAL A 13 -0.14 12.97 14.41
C VAL A 13 1.14 12.37 13.83
N THR A 14 2.30 12.84 14.29
CA THR A 14 3.61 12.31 13.90
C THR A 14 4.23 11.61 15.11
N SER A 15 4.55 10.33 14.95
CA SER A 15 5.12 9.49 16.00
C SER A 15 6.11 8.49 15.42
N TYR A 16 7.11 8.11 16.22
CA TYR A 16 8.04 7.04 15.89
C TYR A 16 7.48 5.64 16.20
N LEU A 17 6.38 5.57 16.96
CA LEU A 17 5.77 4.32 17.39
C LEU A 17 4.82 3.80 16.30
N PRO A 18 4.93 2.52 15.87
CA PRO A 18 4.10 1.96 14.80
C PRO A 18 2.70 1.54 15.29
N TRP A 19 2.06 2.35 16.14
CA TRP A 19 0.77 2.02 16.77
C TRP A 19 -0.41 2.53 15.94
N PHE A 20 -0.54 2.01 14.71
CA PHE A 20 -1.55 2.46 13.74
C PHE A 20 -2.96 2.52 14.35
N GLU A 21 -3.43 1.44 14.97
CA GLU A 21 -4.78 1.37 15.55
C GLU A 21 -5.00 2.38 16.69
N VAL A 22 -3.99 2.58 17.54
CA VAL A 22 -4.06 3.53 18.65
C VAL A 22 -4.17 4.94 18.10
N PHE A 23 -3.30 5.31 17.15
CA PHE A 23 -3.32 6.66 16.57
C PHE A 23 -4.56 6.92 15.73
N TYR A 24 -5.11 5.93 15.02
CA TYR A 24 -6.37 6.10 14.31
C TYR A 24 -7.54 6.36 15.27
N LYS A 25 -7.66 5.59 16.35
CA LYS A 25 -8.68 5.84 17.39
C LYS A 25 -8.51 7.21 18.02
N LEU A 26 -7.26 7.60 18.30
CA LEU A 26 -6.95 8.88 18.91
C LEU A 26 -7.29 10.07 17.99
N LEU A 27 -6.94 9.97 16.70
CA LEU A 27 -7.29 10.99 15.71
C LEU A 27 -8.81 11.16 15.60
N ASN A 28 -9.58 10.07 15.66
CA ASN A 28 -11.05 10.14 15.67
C ASN A 28 -11.58 10.88 16.92
N ILE A 29 -11.01 10.62 18.10
CA ILE A 29 -11.38 11.34 19.34
C ILE A 29 -11.01 12.83 19.25
N LEU A 30 -9.81 13.15 18.77
CA LEU A 30 -9.37 14.53 18.60
C LEU A 30 -10.23 15.28 17.57
N ALA A 31 -10.63 14.62 16.49
CA ALA A 31 -11.54 15.18 15.50
C ALA A 31 -12.91 15.48 16.11
N ASP A 32 -13.48 14.58 16.91
CA ASP A 32 -14.75 14.78 17.61
C ASP A 32 -14.68 15.97 18.59
N TYR A 33 -13.60 16.10 19.36
CA TYR A 33 -13.38 17.28 20.22
C TYR A 33 -13.23 18.58 19.43
N THR A 34 -12.60 18.53 18.26
CA THR A 34 -12.46 19.69 17.38
C THR A 34 -13.83 20.12 16.83
N THR A 35 -14.67 19.16 16.39
CA THR A 35 -16.03 19.44 15.92
C THR A 35 -16.93 19.98 17.04
N LYS A 36 -16.80 19.46 18.25
CA LYS A 36 -17.55 19.91 19.45
C LYS A 36 -17.00 21.19 20.09
N ARG A 37 -15.89 21.74 19.57
CA ARG A 37 -15.16 22.90 20.13
C ARG A 37 -14.77 22.74 21.60
N GLN A 38 -14.41 21.52 22.00
CA GLN A 38 -13.96 21.19 23.35
C GLN A 38 -12.44 21.34 23.48
N GLU A 39 -11.95 22.58 23.41
CA GLU A 39 -10.51 22.88 23.41
C GLU A 39 -9.78 22.45 24.69
N SER A 40 -10.45 22.50 25.85
CA SER A 40 -9.84 22.09 27.13
C SER A 40 -9.50 20.60 27.14
N GLN A 41 -10.45 19.74 26.78
CA GLN A 41 -10.25 18.29 26.72
C GLN A 41 -9.24 17.91 25.63
N TRP A 42 -9.25 18.64 24.51
CA TRP A 42 -8.28 18.46 23.45
C TRP A 42 -6.84 18.72 23.93
N ASN A 43 -6.61 19.85 24.62
CA ASN A 43 -5.30 20.19 25.15
C ASN A 43 -4.87 19.23 26.28
N GLU A 44 -5.77 18.89 27.20
CA GLU A 44 -5.48 17.95 28.30
C GLU A 44 -5.06 16.57 27.79
N LEU A 45 -5.76 16.03 26.78
CA LEU A 45 -5.43 14.75 26.17
C LEU A 45 -4.03 14.79 25.54
N LEU A 46 -3.72 15.85 24.78
CA LEU A 46 -2.43 16.00 24.13
C LEU A 46 -1.28 16.20 25.10
N GLU A 47 -1.48 17.01 26.15
CA GLU A 47 -0.48 17.18 27.20
C GLU A 47 -0.22 15.87 27.94
N THR A 48 -1.27 15.12 28.27
CA THR A 48 -1.16 13.81 28.91
C THR A 48 -0.38 12.85 28.03
N LEU A 49 -0.72 12.77 26.74
CA LEU A 49 -0.06 11.87 25.81
C LEU A 49 1.40 12.26 25.52
N HIS A 50 1.69 13.56 25.47
CA HIS A 50 3.06 14.05 25.26
C HIS A 50 3.96 13.84 26.48
N ARG A 51 3.39 13.88 27.69
CA ARG A 51 4.11 13.65 28.95
C ARG A 51 4.23 12.17 29.31
N LEU A 52 3.41 11.31 28.71
CA LEU A 52 3.40 9.89 28.99
C LEU A 52 4.78 9.28 28.63
N PRO A 53 5.48 8.62 29.58
CA PRO A 53 6.66 7.84 29.25
C PRO A 53 6.25 6.67 28.36
N ILE A 54 7.12 6.24 27.45
CA ILE A 54 6.80 5.14 26.54
C ILE A 54 6.53 3.87 27.36
N PRO A 55 5.28 3.37 27.39
CA PRO A 55 4.90 2.21 28.17
C PRO A 55 5.41 0.90 27.55
N ASP A 56 5.56 -0.12 28.38
CA ASP A 56 5.91 -1.47 27.93
C ASP A 56 4.75 -2.15 27.17
N PRO A 57 5.06 -3.09 26.26
CA PRO A 57 4.04 -3.88 25.56
C PRO A 57 3.05 -4.57 26.51
N GLY A 58 1.77 -4.60 26.15
CA GLY A 58 0.69 -5.23 26.93
C GLY A 58 0.12 -4.37 28.07
N VAL A 59 0.72 -3.22 28.38
CA VAL A 59 0.20 -2.30 29.41
C VAL A 59 -1.03 -1.55 28.87
N SER A 60 -2.07 -1.41 29.69
CA SER A 60 -3.22 -0.55 29.39
C SER A 60 -2.95 0.88 29.84
N VAL A 61 -2.98 1.83 28.91
CA VAL A 61 -2.82 3.26 29.16
C VAL A 61 -4.19 3.93 29.11
N HIS A 62 -4.57 4.59 30.21
CA HIS A 62 -5.77 5.41 30.27
C HIS A 62 -5.44 6.85 29.86
N LEU A 63 -6.08 7.34 28.80
CA LEU A 63 -5.97 8.72 28.33
C LEU A 63 -7.06 9.62 28.93
N SER A 64 -8.23 9.04 29.22
CA SER A 64 -9.32 9.70 29.96
C SER A 64 -10.17 8.66 30.69
N VAL A 65 -11.18 9.12 31.44
CA VAL A 65 -12.15 8.25 32.14
C VAL A 65 -12.82 7.23 31.19
N HIS A 66 -12.99 7.59 29.91
CA HIS A 66 -13.68 6.76 28.91
C HIS A 66 -12.78 6.29 27.77
N SER A 67 -11.48 6.62 27.78
CA SER A 67 -10.56 6.22 26.72
C SER A 67 -9.31 5.57 27.29
N TYR A 68 -9.08 4.32 26.87
CA TYR A 68 -7.87 3.57 27.16
C TYR A 68 -7.44 2.79 25.93
N PHE A 69 -6.16 2.43 25.86
CA PHE A 69 -5.64 1.54 24.84
C PHE A 69 -4.58 0.62 25.44
N THR A 70 -4.50 -0.60 24.92
CA THR A 70 -3.41 -1.52 25.25
C THR A 70 -2.25 -1.27 24.30
N VAL A 71 -1.05 -1.20 24.84
CA VAL A 71 0.19 -1.03 24.07
C VAL A 71 0.40 -2.30 23.24
N PRO A 72 0.43 -2.21 21.91
CA PRO A 72 0.59 -3.39 21.06
C PRO A 72 1.99 -3.95 21.19
N ASP A 73 2.12 -5.28 21.21
CA ASP A 73 3.41 -5.96 21.15
C ASP A 73 3.86 -6.10 19.69
N SER A 74 4.98 -5.46 19.36
CA SER A 74 5.62 -5.56 18.05
C SER A 74 6.15 -6.96 17.69
N ARG A 75 6.24 -7.88 18.67
CA ARG A 75 6.72 -9.24 18.49
C ARG A 75 5.62 -10.20 18.03
N GLU A 76 4.36 -9.83 18.24
CA GLU A 76 3.23 -10.63 17.80
C GLU A 76 3.04 -10.48 16.29
N LEU A 77 2.66 -11.58 15.65
CA LEU A 77 2.36 -11.55 14.22
C LEU A 77 1.07 -10.74 14.00
N PRO A 78 0.99 -9.90 12.96
CA PRO A 78 -0.22 -9.18 12.64
C PRO A 78 -1.35 -10.16 12.31
N SER A 79 -2.41 -10.14 13.11
CA SER A 79 -3.64 -10.90 12.95
C SER A 79 -4.66 -10.12 12.11
N ILE A 80 -5.42 -10.84 11.28
CA ILE A 80 -6.60 -10.30 10.59
C ILE A 80 -7.82 -10.67 11.46
N PRO A 81 -8.76 -9.75 11.77
CA PRO A 81 -8.93 -8.39 11.24
C PRO A 81 -8.36 -7.26 12.12
N GLU A 82 -7.60 -7.60 13.17
CA GLU A 82 -7.14 -6.65 14.18
C GLU A 82 -6.14 -5.63 13.61
N ASN A 83 -5.31 -6.05 12.66
CA ASN A 83 -4.43 -5.17 11.93
C ASN A 83 -5.13 -4.61 10.67
N ARG A 84 -5.46 -3.32 10.69
CA ARG A 84 -6.15 -2.67 9.57
C ARG A 84 -5.33 -2.68 8.28
N ASN A 85 -4.01 -2.47 8.38
CA ASN A 85 -3.14 -2.39 7.20
C ASN A 85 -3.11 -3.72 6.44
N LEU A 86 -2.91 -4.83 7.16
CA LEU A 86 -2.89 -6.16 6.57
C LEU A 86 -4.26 -6.57 6.01
N THR A 87 -5.33 -6.23 6.74
CA THR A 87 -6.71 -6.52 6.32
C THR A 87 -7.07 -5.75 5.06
N GLU A 88 -6.79 -4.45 4.99
CA GLU A 88 -7.09 -3.62 3.82
C GLU A 88 -6.23 -4.03 2.61
N TYR A 89 -4.97 -4.41 2.82
CA TYR A 89 -4.11 -4.97 1.78
C TYR A 89 -4.65 -6.30 1.22
N PHE A 90 -5.02 -7.24 2.09
CA PHE A 90 -5.53 -8.55 1.67
C PHE A 90 -6.88 -8.45 0.94
N VAL A 91 -7.71 -7.48 1.33
CA VAL A 91 -9.00 -7.22 0.65
C VAL A 91 -8.80 -6.52 -0.69
N ALA A 92 -7.80 -5.66 -0.82
CA ALA A 92 -7.59 -4.84 -2.02
C ALA A 92 -6.73 -5.51 -3.10
N VAL A 93 -5.87 -6.47 -2.75
CA VAL A 93 -4.89 -7.05 -3.67
C VAL A 93 -5.11 -8.55 -3.83
N ASP A 94 -5.21 -9.00 -5.09
CA ASP A 94 -5.31 -10.44 -5.40
C ASP A 94 -4.08 -11.23 -4.95
N VAL A 95 -4.28 -12.50 -4.60
CA VAL A 95 -3.22 -13.42 -4.16
C VAL A 95 -2.06 -13.49 -5.16
N ASN A 96 -2.33 -13.51 -6.47
CA ASN A 96 -1.27 -13.52 -7.49
C ASN A 96 -0.41 -12.25 -7.43
N ASN A 97 -1.06 -11.08 -7.31
CA ASN A 97 -0.37 -9.81 -7.19
C ASN A 97 0.39 -9.70 -5.86
N MET A 98 -0.15 -10.26 -4.77
CA MET A 98 0.57 -10.34 -3.50
C MET A 98 1.85 -11.18 -3.62
N LEU A 99 1.79 -12.33 -4.30
CA LEU A 99 2.95 -13.17 -4.55
C LEU A 99 3.98 -12.47 -5.46
N HIS A 100 3.52 -11.75 -6.48
CA HIS A 100 4.39 -10.95 -7.35
C HIS A 100 5.09 -9.82 -6.59
N LEU A 101 4.37 -9.10 -5.72
CA LEU A 101 4.97 -8.10 -4.84
C LEU A 101 6.00 -8.72 -3.90
N TYR A 102 5.64 -9.84 -3.26
CA TYR A 102 6.53 -10.54 -2.34
C TYR A 102 7.82 -10.99 -3.04
N ALA A 103 7.71 -11.62 -4.21
CA ALA A 103 8.86 -11.99 -5.02
C ALA A 103 9.69 -10.75 -5.43
N SER A 104 9.04 -9.67 -5.85
CA SER A 104 9.73 -8.43 -6.24
C SER A 104 10.49 -7.80 -5.06
N MET A 105 9.96 -7.89 -3.84
CA MET A 105 10.63 -7.43 -2.64
C MET A 105 11.84 -8.31 -2.29
N LEU A 106 11.72 -9.63 -2.41
CA LEU A 106 12.85 -10.54 -2.19
C LEU A 106 14.01 -10.33 -3.19
N TYR A 107 13.70 -9.87 -4.39
CA TYR A 107 14.69 -9.48 -5.40
C TYR A 107 15.15 -8.01 -5.27
N GLU A 108 14.75 -7.31 -4.20
CA GLU A 108 15.07 -5.90 -3.96
C GLU A 108 14.81 -5.04 -5.21
N ARG A 109 13.64 -5.21 -5.85
CA ARG A 109 13.27 -4.46 -7.05
C ARG A 109 12.77 -3.05 -6.72
N ARG A 110 12.74 -2.20 -7.74
CA ARG A 110 12.05 -0.90 -7.71
C ARG A 110 10.55 -1.14 -7.86
N ILE A 111 9.79 -0.94 -6.79
CA ILE A 111 8.36 -1.25 -6.70
C ILE A 111 7.58 0.05 -6.52
N LEU A 112 6.60 0.23 -7.39
CA LEU A 112 5.66 1.34 -7.37
C LEU A 112 4.24 0.82 -7.20
N ILE A 113 3.58 1.19 -6.11
CA ILE A 113 2.17 0.85 -5.88
C ILE A 113 1.32 2.09 -6.16
N ILE A 114 0.24 1.91 -6.91
CA ILE A 114 -0.66 2.98 -7.36
C ILE A 114 -2.07 2.66 -6.89
N CYS A 115 -2.73 3.64 -6.27
CA CYS A 115 -4.14 3.53 -5.89
C CYS A 115 -4.82 4.89 -5.83
N SER A 116 -6.13 4.91 -6.06
CA SER A 116 -7.03 6.05 -5.93
C SER A 116 -7.34 6.43 -4.48
N LYS A 117 -7.19 5.50 -3.52
CA LYS A 117 -7.44 5.74 -2.10
C LYS A 117 -6.14 5.70 -1.32
N LEU A 118 -5.84 6.78 -0.60
CA LEU A 118 -4.61 6.87 0.21
C LEU A 118 -4.59 5.87 1.38
N SER A 119 -5.74 5.54 1.96
CA SER A 119 -5.83 4.49 3.00
C SER A 119 -5.35 3.16 2.46
N THR A 120 -5.87 2.76 1.30
CA THR A 120 -5.55 1.49 0.67
C THR A 120 -4.11 1.48 0.17
N LEU A 121 -3.64 2.60 -0.40
CA LEU A 121 -2.25 2.76 -0.83
C LEU A 121 -1.26 2.51 0.32
N THR A 122 -1.45 3.22 1.43
CA THR A 122 -0.57 3.09 2.61
C THR A 122 -0.69 1.72 3.26
N ALA A 123 -1.92 1.20 3.38
CA ALA A 123 -2.18 -0.14 3.88
C ALA A 123 -1.46 -1.21 3.04
N CYS A 124 -1.51 -1.12 1.71
CA CYS A 124 -0.81 -2.04 0.82
C CYS A 124 0.70 -2.00 1.02
N ILE A 125 1.30 -0.82 1.21
CA ILE A 125 2.75 -0.68 1.39
C ILE A 125 3.19 -1.19 2.77
N HIS A 126 2.49 -0.81 3.84
CA HIS A 126 2.77 -1.31 5.17
C HIS A 126 2.48 -2.82 5.31
N GLY A 127 1.40 -3.30 4.72
CA GLY A 127 0.99 -4.71 4.74
C GLY A 127 1.95 -5.61 3.97
N SER A 128 2.35 -5.21 2.75
CA SER A 128 3.31 -5.96 1.95
C SER A 128 4.71 -5.98 2.59
N ALA A 129 5.17 -4.87 3.17
CA ALA A 129 6.43 -4.85 3.92
C ALA A 129 6.38 -5.72 5.19
N ALA A 130 5.23 -5.79 5.87
CA ALA A 130 5.05 -6.64 7.06
C ALA A 130 5.13 -8.13 6.72
N MET A 131 4.81 -8.54 5.49
CA MET A 131 4.97 -9.94 5.05
C MET A 131 6.43 -10.40 4.96
N LEU A 132 7.40 -9.48 4.97
CA LEU A 132 8.83 -9.83 4.94
C LEU A 132 9.35 -10.33 6.30
N TYR A 133 8.57 -10.22 7.38
CA TYR A 133 8.97 -10.65 8.72
C TYR A 133 9.57 -12.07 8.69
N PRO A 134 10.75 -12.31 9.29
CA PRO A 134 11.51 -11.45 10.22
C PRO A 134 12.43 -10.40 9.56
N MET A 135 12.48 -10.34 8.24
CA MET A 135 13.24 -9.32 7.50
C MET A 135 12.45 -8.03 7.38
N TYR A 136 13.15 -6.91 7.23
CA TYR A 136 12.56 -5.60 6.99
C TYR A 136 13.14 -5.02 5.72
N TRP A 137 12.33 -4.28 4.96
CA TRP A 137 12.82 -3.52 3.82
C TRP A 137 13.84 -2.47 4.26
N GLN A 138 15.06 -2.53 3.71
CA GLN A 138 16.18 -1.67 4.13
C GLN A 138 16.39 -0.44 3.22
N HIS A 139 15.78 -0.44 2.04
CA HIS A 139 15.98 0.63 1.06
C HIS A 139 14.93 1.73 1.19
N VAL A 140 14.83 2.59 0.17
CA VAL A 140 13.89 3.72 0.15
C VAL A 140 12.47 3.19 0.37
N TYR A 141 11.81 3.74 1.38
CA TYR A 141 10.46 3.34 1.81
C TYR A 141 9.62 4.60 1.96
N ILE A 142 8.68 4.82 1.04
CA ILE A 142 7.81 6.00 1.01
C ILE A 142 6.36 5.56 0.79
N PRO A 143 5.55 5.40 1.86
CA PRO A 143 4.16 4.96 1.75
C PRO A 143 3.27 5.84 0.87
N VAL A 144 3.50 7.16 0.85
CA VAL A 144 2.84 8.08 -0.07
C VAL A 144 3.84 9.14 -0.50
N LEU A 145 4.13 9.18 -1.80
CA LEU A 145 5.01 10.17 -2.40
C LEU A 145 4.19 11.40 -2.83
N PRO A 146 4.49 12.59 -2.30
CA PRO A 146 3.82 13.81 -2.72
C PRO A 146 4.31 14.26 -4.13
N PRO A 147 3.52 15.08 -4.84
CA PRO A 147 3.78 15.44 -6.23
C PRO A 147 5.10 16.19 -6.48
N HIS A 148 5.61 16.92 -5.48
CA HIS A 148 6.85 17.68 -5.59
C HIS A 148 8.11 16.81 -5.43
N LEU A 149 7.96 15.54 -5.03
CA LEU A 149 9.05 14.57 -4.88
C LEU A 149 8.98 13.45 -5.93
N LEU A 150 8.23 13.64 -7.02
CA LEU A 150 8.09 12.60 -8.05
C LEU A 150 9.41 12.19 -8.71
N ASP A 151 10.40 13.09 -8.70
CA ASP A 151 11.74 12.81 -9.25
C ASP A 151 12.46 11.67 -8.51
N TYR A 152 12.04 11.33 -7.28
CA TYR A 152 12.56 10.18 -6.53
C TYR A 152 12.18 8.83 -7.17
N CYS A 153 11.15 8.78 -8.01
CA CYS A 153 10.82 7.58 -8.78
C CYS A 153 11.94 7.19 -9.77
N CYS A 154 12.78 8.15 -10.18
CA CYS A 154 13.90 7.90 -11.09
C CYS A 154 15.15 7.37 -10.38
N ALA A 155 15.08 7.10 -9.06
CA ALA A 155 16.22 6.60 -8.30
C ALA A 155 16.67 5.22 -8.83
N PRO A 156 17.99 4.98 -8.99
CA PRO A 156 18.52 3.70 -9.47
C PRO A 156 18.54 2.62 -8.38
N MET A 157 18.48 3.04 -7.11
CA MET A 157 18.45 2.12 -5.96
C MET A 157 17.06 1.49 -5.79
N PRO A 158 16.96 0.29 -5.18
CA PRO A 158 15.68 -0.32 -4.85
C PRO A 158 14.82 0.64 -4.03
N TYR A 159 13.52 0.62 -4.28
CA TYR A 159 12.58 1.43 -3.53
C TYR A 159 11.22 0.76 -3.46
N LEU A 160 10.48 1.08 -2.41
CA LEU A 160 9.07 0.75 -2.25
C LEU A 160 8.31 2.07 -2.06
N ILE A 161 7.63 2.50 -3.11
CA ILE A 161 7.00 3.82 -3.18
C ILE A 161 5.52 3.70 -3.53
N GLY A 162 4.68 4.45 -2.82
CA GLY A 162 3.27 4.62 -3.14
C GLY A 162 3.00 5.94 -3.84
N ILE A 163 2.24 5.90 -4.93
CA ILE A 163 1.74 7.11 -5.58
C ILE A 163 0.22 7.09 -5.68
N HIS A 164 -0.37 8.27 -5.54
CA HIS A 164 -1.79 8.44 -5.81
C HIS A 164 -2.07 8.34 -7.32
N LEU A 165 -3.20 7.75 -7.70
CA LEU A 165 -3.58 7.54 -9.11
C LEU A 165 -3.50 8.81 -9.96
N SER A 166 -3.85 9.98 -9.40
CA SER A 166 -3.76 11.27 -10.12
C SER A 166 -2.35 11.66 -10.57
N LEU A 167 -1.30 11.06 -10.00
CA LEU A 167 0.09 11.31 -10.36
C LEU A 167 0.63 10.30 -11.37
N MET A 168 -0.13 9.25 -11.69
CA MET A 168 0.28 8.18 -12.61
C MET A 168 0.67 8.73 -13.99
N GLU A 169 -0.08 9.69 -14.53
CA GLU A 169 0.21 10.27 -15.85
C GLU A 169 1.58 10.95 -15.88
N LYS A 170 1.95 11.66 -14.81
CA LYS A 170 3.26 12.31 -14.69
C LYS A 170 4.37 11.27 -14.61
N VAL A 171 4.15 10.20 -13.87
CA VAL A 171 5.12 9.11 -13.69
C VAL A 171 5.31 8.29 -14.97
N ARG A 172 4.25 8.11 -15.79
CA ARG A 172 4.36 7.48 -17.12
C ARG A 172 5.18 8.30 -18.10
N ASN A 173 5.18 9.63 -17.95
CA ASN A 173 6.01 10.52 -18.77
C ASN A 173 7.48 10.52 -18.34
N MET A 174 7.80 9.93 -17.18
CA MET A 174 9.17 9.71 -16.74
C MET A 174 9.69 8.39 -17.36
N ALA A 175 10.94 8.40 -17.83
CA ALA A 175 11.58 7.18 -18.31
C ALA A 175 11.94 6.29 -17.11
N LEU A 176 11.02 5.39 -16.76
CA LEU A 176 11.21 4.40 -15.71
C LEU A 176 11.60 3.05 -16.33
N ASP A 177 12.89 2.72 -16.25
CA ASP A 177 13.39 1.40 -16.66
C ASP A 177 13.24 0.40 -15.50
N ASP A 178 12.88 -0.86 -15.79
CA ASP A 178 12.81 -1.98 -14.84
C ASP A 178 12.14 -1.67 -13.48
N VAL A 179 10.99 -1.00 -13.51
CA VAL A 179 10.14 -0.76 -12.33
C VAL A 179 8.95 -1.71 -12.35
N VAL A 180 8.69 -2.36 -11.22
CA VAL A 180 7.47 -3.15 -11.01
C VAL A 180 6.36 -2.21 -10.61
N ILE A 181 5.31 -2.11 -11.44
CA ILE A 181 4.17 -1.23 -11.18
C ILE A 181 2.94 -2.07 -10.87
N LEU A 182 2.37 -1.89 -9.69
CA LEU A 182 1.10 -2.47 -9.30
C LEU A 182 0.02 -1.39 -9.24
N ASN A 183 -1.01 -1.51 -10.07
CA ASN A 183 -2.23 -0.71 -9.91
C ASN A 183 -3.27 -1.51 -9.11
N VAL A 184 -3.55 -1.04 -7.90
CA VAL A 184 -4.50 -1.69 -6.99
C VAL A 184 -5.95 -1.54 -7.49
N ASP A 185 -6.28 -0.44 -8.18
CA ASP A 185 -7.68 -0.17 -8.58
C ASP A 185 -8.14 -1.06 -9.76
N THR A 186 -7.23 -1.39 -10.69
CA THR A 186 -7.57 -2.20 -11.88
C THR A 186 -7.13 -3.66 -11.74
N THR A 187 -6.56 -4.07 -10.60
CA THR A 187 -6.01 -5.42 -10.35
C THR A 187 -4.99 -5.93 -11.39
N GLN A 188 -4.48 -5.04 -12.25
CA GLN A 188 -3.46 -5.35 -13.25
C GLN A 188 -2.07 -4.96 -12.73
N SER A 189 -1.16 -5.93 -12.67
CA SER A 189 0.27 -5.70 -12.42
C SER A 189 1.05 -5.67 -13.74
N LEU A 190 1.85 -4.63 -13.92
CA LEU A 190 2.82 -4.52 -15.01
C LEU A 190 4.17 -4.95 -14.45
N CYS A 191 4.44 -6.26 -14.48
CA CYS A 191 5.74 -6.82 -14.13
C CYS A 191 6.55 -7.07 -15.43
N PRO A 192 7.65 -6.36 -15.69
CA PRO A 192 8.49 -6.63 -16.86
C PRO A 192 9.11 -8.05 -16.83
N ILE A 193 9.31 -8.61 -15.64
CA ILE A 193 9.77 -9.99 -15.46
C ILE A 193 8.75 -11.01 -16.00
N CYS A 194 7.45 -10.78 -15.78
CA CYS A 194 6.40 -11.62 -16.36
C CYS A 194 6.27 -11.41 -17.88
N ALA A 195 6.52 -10.21 -18.39
CA ALA A 195 6.48 -9.96 -19.83
C ALA A 195 7.52 -10.79 -20.61
N SER A 196 8.67 -11.11 -20.00
CA SER A 196 9.65 -12.05 -20.58
C SER A 196 9.28 -13.54 -20.46
N SER A 197 8.27 -13.86 -19.64
CA SER A 197 7.77 -15.23 -19.45
C SER A 197 6.46 -15.50 -20.22
N THR A 198 5.84 -14.47 -20.82
CA THR A 198 4.58 -14.57 -21.59
C THR A 198 4.79 -14.63 -23.10
N THR A 199 5.99 -14.95 -23.60
CA THR A 199 6.11 -15.50 -24.97
C THR A 199 5.72 -16.98 -24.99
N LEU A 200 4.50 -17.28 -24.56
CA LEU A 200 3.73 -18.36 -25.15
C LEU A 200 2.63 -17.69 -25.95
N HIS A 201 2.80 -17.77 -27.28
CA HIS A 201 1.85 -17.42 -28.32
C HIS A 201 0.39 -17.35 -27.84
N ALA A 202 -0.20 -16.16 -27.95
CA ALA A 202 -1.58 -16.01 -28.35
C ALA A 202 -1.63 -14.93 -29.43
N PRO A 203 -1.53 -15.30 -30.72
CA PRO A 203 -1.79 -14.38 -31.80
C PRO A 203 -3.28 -14.03 -31.83
N GLU A 204 -3.54 -12.75 -32.04
CA GLU A 204 -4.75 -12.08 -32.50
C GLU A 204 -5.87 -13.00 -33.02
N LEU A 205 -7.01 -13.06 -32.34
CA LEU A 205 -8.30 -13.35 -32.99
C LEU A 205 -9.46 -12.64 -32.24
N TYR A 206 -9.62 -11.36 -32.51
CA TYR A 206 -10.92 -10.70 -32.48
C TYR A 206 -11.11 -9.98 -33.81
N THR A 207 -11.44 -10.72 -34.87
CA THR A 207 -12.26 -10.26 -36.01
C THR A 207 -12.38 -11.38 -37.03
N SER A 208 -13.49 -12.11 -37.01
CA SER A 208 -14.02 -12.76 -38.22
C SER A 208 -15.43 -13.24 -37.98
N GLN A 209 -16.36 -12.30 -38.12
CA GLN A 209 -17.71 -12.58 -38.54
C GLN A 209 -17.69 -12.71 -40.06
N ALA A 210 -17.33 -13.88 -40.59
CA ALA A 210 -17.57 -14.26 -41.97
C ALA A 210 -17.26 -15.75 -42.20
N PHE A 211 -18.11 -16.39 -43.01
CA PHE A 211 -17.82 -17.56 -43.83
C PHE A 211 -17.81 -18.97 -43.18
N TRP A 212 -19.00 -19.50 -42.94
CA TRP A 212 -19.26 -20.95 -43.05
C TRP A 212 -19.60 -21.28 -44.51
N ASP A 213 -18.68 -21.90 -45.26
CA ASP A 213 -18.98 -22.56 -46.54
C ASP A 213 -18.54 -24.04 -46.46
N PRO A 214 -19.46 -25.02 -46.40
CA PRO A 214 -19.12 -26.44 -46.18
C PRO A 214 -18.59 -27.20 -47.42
N SER A 215 -18.23 -26.53 -48.52
CA SER A 215 -18.10 -27.18 -49.83
C SER A 215 -16.68 -27.54 -50.31
N SER A 216 -15.63 -27.40 -49.49
CA SER A 216 -14.24 -27.64 -49.92
C SER A 216 -13.49 -28.69 -49.09
N ILE A 217 -13.73 -29.97 -49.37
CA ILE A 217 -12.86 -31.09 -48.94
C ILE A 217 -12.28 -31.76 -50.19
N PRO A 218 -10.99 -31.60 -50.54
CA PRO A 218 -10.32 -32.49 -51.48
C PRO A 218 -9.78 -33.74 -50.75
N ARG A 219 -10.10 -34.91 -51.31
CA ARG A 219 -9.54 -36.22 -50.91
C ARG A 219 -8.03 -36.26 -51.14
N ALA A 220 -7.28 -36.71 -50.13
CA ALA A 220 -5.87 -37.08 -50.29
C ALA A 220 -5.75 -38.47 -50.95
N SER A 221 -5.02 -38.53 -52.06
CA SER A 221 -4.57 -39.77 -52.69
C SER A 221 -3.35 -40.33 -51.95
N ILE A 222 -3.38 -41.63 -51.66
CA ILE A 222 -2.31 -42.39 -51.01
C ILE A 222 -1.27 -42.76 -52.08
N CYS A 223 0.01 -42.45 -51.84
CA CYS A 223 1.13 -42.99 -52.61
C CYS A 223 1.43 -44.43 -52.16
N THR A 224 1.45 -45.36 -53.11
CA THR A 224 2.30 -46.57 -53.10
C THR A 224 2.70 -46.84 -54.54
#